data_AF-A0A922ZD71-F1
#
_entry.id   AF-A0A922ZD71-F1
#
_cell.length_a   1.000
_cell.length_b   1.000
_cell.length_c   1.000
_cell.angle_alpha   90.00
_cell.angle_beta   90.00
_cell.angle_gamma   90.00
#
_symmetry.space_group_name_H-M   'P 1'
#
loop_
_entity.id
_entity.type
_entity.pdbx_description
1 polymer ?
#
loop_
_entity_poly.entity_id
_entity_poly.type
_entity_poly.pdbx_seq_one_letter_code
_entity_poly.pdbx_strand_id
1 'polypeptide(L)'
;MFKSFLSIRNMIVSLILLVACCILGFAASAVGIDDNPSGIALAFLSTIALVLAFVHPLRTSKQFRYLIYASGIGLIIFAVLHNVFEGIASKVGEANLSYGLLQGAGVAFFFIAILVCPIGLLVGAIGAAITSSREGRSKKM
;
A
#
# COMPACT_ATOMS: atom_id res chain seq x y z
N MET A 1 -11.19 -0.65 16.77
CA MET A 1 -10.66 -0.81 15.40
C MET A 1 -10.93 -2.21 14.85
N PHE A 2 -10.58 -3.29 15.56
CA PHE A 2 -10.77 -4.68 15.10
C PHE A 2 -12.23 -5.15 14.91
N LYS A 3 -13.19 -4.69 15.72
CA LYS A 3 -14.60 -5.15 15.63
C LYS A 3 -15.28 -4.85 14.28
N SER A 4 -14.89 -3.79 13.55
CA SER A 4 -15.43 -3.53 12.20
C SER A 4 -14.78 -4.40 11.14
N PHE A 5 -13.56 -4.88 11.37
CA PHE A 5 -12.83 -5.78 10.47
C PHE A 5 -13.41 -7.21 10.53
N LEU A 6 -13.82 -7.66 11.73
CA LEU A 6 -14.35 -9.01 11.97
C LEU A 6 -15.78 -9.27 11.46
N SER A 7 -16.44 -8.31 10.80
CA SER A 7 -17.72 -8.60 10.15
C SER A 7 -17.46 -9.55 8.97
N ILE A 8 -18.16 -10.69 8.92
CA ILE A 8 -18.01 -11.73 7.88
C ILE A 8 -18.03 -11.12 6.47
N ARG A 9 -18.94 -10.17 6.21
CA ARG A 9 -19.00 -9.47 4.92
C ARG A 9 -17.74 -8.68 4.61
N ASN A 10 -17.18 -7.98 5.60
CA ASN A 10 -15.97 -7.17 5.40
C ASN A 10 -14.75 -8.06 5.20
N MET A 11 -14.67 -9.20 5.92
CA MET A 11 -13.62 -10.19 5.73
C MET A 11 -13.67 -10.83 4.33
N ILE A 12 -14.86 -11.16 3.82
CA ILE A 12 -15.03 -11.69 2.45
C ILE A 12 -14.59 -10.66 1.41
N VAL A 13 -15.00 -9.39 1.55
CA VAL A 13 -14.58 -8.33 0.62
C VAL A 13 -13.07 -8.11 0.66
N SER A 14 -12.46 -8.07 1.84
CA SER A 14 -11.00 -7.98 1.98
C SER A 14 -10.28 -9.18 1.37
N LEU A 15 -10.83 -10.40 1.52
CA LEU A 15 -10.28 -11.60 0.89
C LEU A 15 -10.35 -11.54 -0.64
N ILE A 16 -11.50 -11.13 -1.20
CA ILE A 16 -11.67 -10.97 -2.65
C ILE A 16 -10.68 -9.95 -3.20
N LEU A 17 -10.52 -8.80 -2.53
CA LEU A 17 -9.57 -7.77 -2.92
C LEU A 17 -8.12 -8.26 -2.83
N LEU A 18 -7.80 -9.09 -1.84
CA LEU A 18 -6.46 -9.69 -1.71
C LEU A 18 -6.19 -10.71 -2.83
N VAL A 19 -7.16 -11.55 -3.16
CA VAL A 19 -7.06 -12.49 -4.29
C VAL A 19 -6.90 -11.72 -5.60
N ALA A 20 -7.70 -10.67 -5.81
CA ALA A 20 -7.56 -9.79 -6.97
C ALA A 20 -6.17 -9.14 -7.03
N CYS A 21 -5.65 -8.64 -5.91
CA CYS A 21 -4.30 -8.09 -5.80
C CYS A 21 -3.24 -9.10 -6.27
N CYS A 22 -3.31 -10.35 -5.81
CA CYS A 22 -2.38 -11.41 -6.21
C CYS A 22 -2.47 -11.71 -7.71
N ILE A 23 -3.68 -11.81 -8.26
CA ILE A 23 -3.89 -12.07 -9.69
C ILE A 23 -3.34 -10.90 -10.53
N LEU A 24 -3.65 -9.66 -10.17
CA LEU A 24 -3.18 -8.46 -10.85
C LEU A 24 -1.66 -8.31 -10.76
N GLY A 25 -1.07 -8.62 -9.61
CA GLY A 25 0.39 -8.59 -9.42
C GLY A 25 1.10 -9.65 -10.28
N PHE A 26 0.55 -10.86 -10.33
CA PHE A 26 1.06 -11.92 -11.21
C PHE A 26 0.94 -11.51 -12.68
N ALA A 27 -0.20 -10.96 -13.10
CA ALA A 27 -0.40 -10.45 -14.45
C ALA A 27 0.59 -9.33 -14.80
N ALA A 28 0.84 -8.39 -13.88
CA ALA A 28 1.84 -7.33 -14.06
C ALA A 28 3.24 -7.90 -14.28
N SER A 29 3.62 -8.93 -13.50
CA SER A 29 4.92 -9.59 -13.66
C SER A 29 5.04 -10.36 -14.98
N ALA A 30 3.96 -10.97 -15.46
CA ALA A 30 3.94 -11.70 -16.72
C ALA A 30 3.98 -10.78 -17.96
N VAL A 31 3.36 -9.61 -17.86
CA VAL A 31 3.30 -8.58 -18.92
C VAL A 31 4.59 -7.76 -18.99
N GLY A 32 5.41 -7.80 -17.94
CA GLY A 32 6.63 -7.01 -17.79
C GLY A 32 6.33 -5.60 -17.28
N ILE A 33 7.07 -5.17 -16.26
CA ILE A 33 6.97 -3.82 -15.67
C ILE A 33 7.97 -2.86 -16.36
N ASP A 34 8.96 -3.41 -17.05
CA ASP A 34 10.02 -2.69 -17.74
C ASP A 34 9.50 -2.18 -19.10
N ASP A 35 9.35 -0.86 -19.20
CA ASP A 35 8.89 -0.11 -20.39
C ASP A 35 7.52 -0.46 -20.97
N ASN A 36 6.72 -1.29 -20.28
CA ASN A 36 5.36 -1.59 -20.70
C ASN A 36 4.34 -0.80 -19.86
N PRO A 37 3.69 0.25 -20.41
CA PRO A 37 2.70 1.04 -19.68
C PRO A 37 1.54 0.18 -19.15
N SER A 38 1.23 -0.91 -19.85
CA SER A 38 0.21 -1.89 -19.46
C SER A 38 0.56 -2.61 -18.15
N GLY A 39 1.83 -3.04 -18.01
CA GLY A 39 2.32 -3.71 -16.82
C GLY A 39 2.41 -2.79 -15.61
N ILE A 40 2.84 -1.54 -15.84
CA ILE A 40 2.84 -0.49 -14.80
C ILE A 40 1.40 -0.22 -14.32
N ALA A 41 0.44 -0.07 -15.23
CA ALA A 41 -0.96 0.12 -14.87
C ALA A 41 -1.52 -1.04 -14.03
N LEU A 42 -1.17 -2.29 -14.39
CA LEU A 42 -1.55 -3.48 -13.62
C LEU A 42 -0.92 -3.49 -12.21
N ALA A 43 0.33 -3.06 -12.06
CA ALA A 43 0.98 -2.95 -10.76
C ALA A 43 0.31 -1.89 -9.86
N PHE A 44 -0.09 -0.75 -10.42
CA PHE A 44 -0.86 0.25 -9.70
C PHE A 44 -2.24 -0.27 -9.29
N LEU A 45 -2.95 -0.96 -10.19
CA LEU A 45 -4.24 -1.58 -9.89
C LEU A 45 -4.14 -2.65 -8.79
N SER A 46 -3.11 -3.48 -8.84
CA SER A 46 -2.81 -4.45 -7.77
C SER A 46 -2.63 -3.75 -6.42
N THR A 47 -1.85 -2.66 -6.41
CA THR A 47 -1.61 -1.90 -5.19
C THR A 47 -2.87 -1.21 -4.67
N ILE A 48 -3.71 -0.65 -5.55
CA ILE A 48 -5.01 -0.09 -5.17
C ILE A 48 -5.89 -1.16 -4.53
N ALA A 49 -5.96 -2.35 -5.14
CA ALA A 49 -6.72 -3.47 -4.58
C ALA A 49 -6.19 -3.88 -3.19
N LEU A 50 -4.86 -3.92 -3.02
CA LEU A 50 -4.22 -4.18 -1.72
C LEU A 50 -4.61 -3.14 -0.67
N VAL A 51 -4.47 -1.85 -0.99
CA VAL A 51 -4.81 -0.76 -0.07
C VAL A 51 -6.30 -0.80 0.27
N LEU A 52 -7.17 -1.00 -0.71
CA LEU A 52 -8.62 -1.10 -0.50
C LEU A 52 -9.00 -2.31 0.37
N ALA A 53 -8.27 -3.44 0.28
CA ALA A 53 -8.52 -4.61 1.11
C ALA A 53 -8.45 -4.27 2.61
N PHE A 54 -7.54 -3.37 3.01
CA PHE A 54 -7.38 -2.93 4.39
C PHE A 54 -8.18 -1.68 4.74
N VAL A 55 -8.44 -0.81 3.76
CA VAL A 55 -9.08 0.49 3.98
C VAL A 55 -10.61 0.38 3.96
N HIS A 56 -11.20 -0.52 3.17
CA HIS A 56 -12.66 -0.63 3.02
C HIS A 56 -13.46 -0.69 4.35
N PRO A 57 -12.97 -1.30 5.44
CA PRO A 57 -13.66 -1.31 6.73
C PRO A 57 -13.62 0.02 7.52
N LEU A 58 -12.82 1.01 7.09
CA LEU A 58 -12.70 2.31 7.76
C LEU A 58 -13.98 3.13 7.53
N ARG A 59 -14.61 3.56 8.62
CA ARG A 59 -15.94 4.24 8.57
C ARG A 59 -15.96 5.63 9.20
N THR A 60 -14.87 6.09 9.80
CA THR A 60 -14.83 7.35 10.56
C THR A 60 -13.73 8.28 10.05
N SER A 61 -13.93 9.60 10.14
CA SER A 61 -12.92 10.57 9.71
C SER A 61 -11.58 10.37 10.44
N LYS A 62 -11.61 10.05 11.74
CA LYS A 62 -10.42 9.80 12.55
C LYS A 62 -9.58 8.63 12.03
N GLN A 63 -10.23 7.55 11.59
CA GLN A 63 -9.57 6.37 11.03
C GLN A 63 -8.83 6.68 9.72
N PHE A 64 -9.42 7.50 8.86
CA PHE A 64 -8.74 7.95 7.64
C PHE A 64 -7.56 8.87 7.92
N ARG A 65 -7.62 9.71 8.96
CA ARG A 65 -6.45 10.51 9.39
C ARG A 65 -5.31 9.62 9.87
N TYR A 66 -5.60 8.55 10.61
CA TYR A 66 -4.56 7.56 10.97
C TYR A 66 -3.92 6.93 9.74
N LEU A 67 -4.68 6.66 8.68
CA LEU A 67 -4.12 6.16 7.42
C LEU A 67 -3.16 7.19 6.78
N ILE A 68 -3.54 8.47 6.76
CA ILE A 68 -2.67 9.56 6.27
C ILE A 68 -1.36 9.60 7.08
N TYR A 69 -1.45 9.59 8.41
CA TYR A 69 -0.25 9.61 9.26
C TYR A 69 0.61 8.35 9.07
N ALA A 70 -0.01 7.17 9.04
CA ALA A 70 0.69 5.90 8.85
C ALA A 70 1.38 5.83 7.47
N SER A 71 0.71 6.28 6.40
CA SER A 71 1.31 6.35 5.06
C SER A 71 2.36 7.45 4.95
N GLY A 72 2.18 8.60 5.58
CA GLY A 72 3.19 9.66 5.58
C GLY A 72 4.48 9.23 6.29
N ILE A 73 4.35 8.67 7.50
CA ILE A 73 5.47 8.13 8.27
C ILE A 73 6.08 6.92 7.55
N GLY A 74 5.25 6.02 7.04
CA GLY A 74 5.68 4.86 6.27
C GLY A 74 6.52 5.25 5.06
N LEU A 75 6.17 6.32 4.34
CA LEU A 75 6.91 6.76 3.16
C LEU A 75 8.36 7.10 3.53
N ILE A 76 8.53 7.88 4.61
CA ILE A 76 9.85 8.28 5.10
C ILE A 76 10.64 7.05 5.56
N ILE A 77 10.02 6.19 6.38
CA ILE A 77 10.67 5.00 6.93
C ILE A 77 11.10 4.07 5.79
N PHE A 78 10.21 3.73 4.87
CA PHE A 78 10.51 2.81 3.77
C PHE A 78 11.52 3.38 2.78
N ALA A 79 11.49 4.69 2.51
CA ALA A 79 12.52 5.34 1.71
C ALA A 79 13.90 5.27 2.38
N VAL A 80 13.97 5.54 3.69
CA VAL A 80 15.22 5.40 4.45
C VAL A 80 15.69 3.95 4.47
N LEU A 81 14.80 3.00 4.73
CA LEU A 81 15.13 1.56 4.74
C LEU A 81 15.69 1.11 3.39
N HIS A 82 15.05 1.50 2.28
CA HIS A 82 15.54 1.20 0.94
C HIS A 82 16.99 1.69 0.75
N ASN A 83 17.25 2.97 1.08
CA ASN A 83 18.58 3.55 0.96
C ASN A 83 19.62 2.89 1.89
N VAL A 84 19.22 2.51 3.11
CA VAL A 84 20.09 1.81 4.05
C VAL A 84 20.44 0.41 3.53
N PHE A 85 19.47 -0.36 3.05
CA PHE A 85 19.74 -1.69 2.52
C PHE A 85 20.59 -1.65 1.25
N GLU A 86 20.34 -0.68 0.36
CA GLU A 86 21.18 -0.49 -0.83
C GLU A 86 22.60 -0.06 -0.47
N GLY A 87 22.74 0.85 0.51
CA GLY A 87 24.03 1.27 1.05
C GLY A 87 24.82 0.11 1.66
N ILE A 88 24.18 -0.75 2.45
CA ILE A 88 24.84 -1.94 3.02
C ILE A 88 25.14 -2.97 1.93
N ALA A 89 24.22 -3.21 0.98
CA ALA A 89 24.43 -4.13 -0.14
C ALA A 89 25.66 -3.75 -0.95
N SER A 90 25.89 -2.46 -1.19
CA SER A 90 27.08 -1.95 -1.92
C SER A 90 28.42 -2.27 -1.24
N LYS A 91 28.41 -2.64 0.05
CA LYS A 91 29.60 -3.03 0.83
C LYS A 91 29.75 -4.53 0.99
N VAL A 92 28.72 -5.29 0.63
CA VAL A 92 28.71 -6.75 0.67
C VAL A 92 29.11 -7.26 -0.72
N GLY A 93 30.10 -8.14 -0.80
CA GLY A 93 30.48 -8.74 -2.08
C GLY A 93 29.34 -9.52 -2.71
N GLU A 94 29.16 -9.40 -4.03
CA GLU A 94 28.03 -9.97 -4.80
C GLU A 94 27.88 -11.50 -4.64
N ALA A 95 28.96 -12.21 -4.34
CA ALA A 95 28.95 -13.66 -4.11
C ALA A 95 28.30 -14.09 -2.79
N ASN A 96 27.98 -13.14 -1.89
CA ASN A 96 27.36 -13.47 -0.62
C ASN A 96 25.84 -13.53 -0.77
N LEU A 97 25.22 -14.56 -0.19
CA LEU A 97 23.76 -14.69 -0.12
C LEU A 97 23.07 -13.45 0.47
N SER A 98 23.75 -12.75 1.39
CA SER A 98 23.27 -11.50 1.99
C SER A 98 23.11 -10.37 1.00
N TYR A 99 23.89 -10.32 -0.09
CA TYR A 99 23.74 -9.32 -1.15
C TYR A 99 22.36 -9.40 -1.79
N GLY A 100 21.95 -10.59 -2.24
CA GLY A 100 20.64 -10.81 -2.86
C GLY A 100 19.47 -10.52 -1.91
N LEU A 101 19.60 -10.90 -0.63
CA LEU A 101 18.59 -10.60 0.38
C LEU A 101 18.45 -9.10 0.66
N LEU A 102 19.57 -8.37 0.78
CA LEU A 102 19.55 -6.93 1.00
C LEU A 102 19.02 -6.17 -0.21
N GLN A 103 19.43 -6.56 -1.42
CA GLN A 103 18.94 -5.95 -2.66
C GLN A 103 17.44 -6.20 -2.83
N GLY A 104 16.99 -7.45 -2.64
CA GLY A 104 15.57 -7.80 -2.72
C GLY A 104 14.72 -7.07 -1.68
N ALA A 105 15.21 -6.97 -0.44
CA ALA A 105 14.56 -6.20 0.61
C ALA A 105 14.50 -4.70 0.26
N GLY A 106 15.61 -4.13 -0.24
CA GLY A 106 15.68 -2.76 -0.70
C GLY A 106 14.63 -2.45 -1.77
N VAL A 107 14.55 -3.28 -2.81
CA VAL A 107 13.56 -3.15 -3.89
C VAL A 107 12.13 -3.26 -3.34
N ALA A 108 11.86 -4.19 -2.42
CA ALA A 108 10.54 -4.32 -1.80
C ALA A 108 10.15 -3.04 -1.02
N PHE A 109 11.06 -2.48 -0.22
CA PHE A 109 10.80 -1.23 0.50
C PHE A 109 10.61 -0.03 -0.44
N PHE A 110 11.35 0.01 -1.55
CA PHE A 110 11.13 1.02 -2.58
C PHE A 110 9.73 0.92 -3.19
N PHE A 111 9.29 -0.27 -3.58
CA PHE A 111 7.94 -0.49 -4.11
C PHE A 111 6.85 -0.10 -3.10
N ILE A 112 7.04 -0.42 -1.82
CA ILE A 112 6.11 0.01 -0.77
C ILE A 112 6.10 1.54 -0.65
N ALA A 113 7.27 2.17 -0.68
CA ALA A 113 7.40 3.62 -0.57
C ALA A 113 6.77 4.38 -1.74
N ILE A 114 6.86 3.86 -2.97
CA ILE A 114 6.39 4.55 -4.18
C ILE A 114 5.00 4.13 -4.65
N LEU A 115 4.58 2.89 -4.38
CA LEU A 115 3.24 2.41 -4.76
C LEU A 115 2.28 2.51 -3.58
N VAL A 116 2.57 1.83 -2.48
CA VAL A 116 1.62 1.67 -1.37
C VAL A 116 1.40 2.98 -0.64
N CYS A 117 2.47 3.71 -0.33
CA CYS A 117 2.38 4.94 0.45
C CYS A 117 1.61 6.08 -0.22
N PRO A 118 1.87 6.43 -1.50
CA PRO A 118 1.13 7.50 -2.18
C PRO A 118 -0.34 7.15 -2.36
N ILE A 119 -0.66 5.88 -2.68
CA ILE A 119 -2.05 5.42 -2.77
C ILE A 119 -2.72 5.48 -1.39
N GLY A 120 -2.04 5.06 -0.32
CA GLY A 120 -2.55 5.15 1.05
C GLY A 120 -2.83 6.58 1.50
N LEU A 121 -1.94 7.53 1.17
CA LEU A 121 -2.14 8.97 1.40
C LEU A 121 -3.37 9.50 0.63
N LEU A 122 -3.49 9.13 -0.65
CA LEU A 122 -4.58 9.58 -1.52
C LEU A 122 -5.93 9.04 -1.04
N VAL A 123 -6.00 7.74 -0.76
CA VAL A 123 -7.20 7.09 -0.20
C VAL A 123 -7.55 7.65 1.18
N GLY A 124 -6.54 7.90 2.02
CA GLY A 124 -6.70 8.54 3.33
C GLY A 124 -7.28 9.95 3.23
N ALA A 125 -6.75 10.78 2.32
CA ALA A 125 -7.21 12.14 2.10
C ALA A 125 -8.65 12.19 1.59
N ILE A 126 -8.97 11.40 0.55
CA ILE A 126 -10.32 11.33 -0.03
C ILE A 126 -11.32 10.80 1.01
N GLY A 127 -10.97 9.71 1.71
CA GLY A 127 -11.82 9.14 2.75
C GLY A 127 -12.08 10.11 3.90
N ALA A 128 -11.04 10.81 4.38
CA ALA A 128 -11.17 11.81 5.43
C ALA A 128 -12.09 12.96 5.01
N ALA A 129 -11.94 13.47 3.78
CA ALA A 129 -12.73 14.58 3.25
C ALA A 129 -14.22 14.19 3.10
N ILE A 130 -14.50 13.04 2.50
CA ILE A 130 -15.88 12.56 2.30
C ILE A 130 -16.56 12.31 3.64
N THR A 131 -15.90 11.61 4.58
CA THR A 131 -16.51 11.27 5.87
C THR A 131 -16.68 12.52 6.75
N SER A 132 -15.72 13.43 6.77
CA SER A 132 -15.85 14.71 7.50
C SER A 132 -17.02 15.55 6.98
N SER A 133 -17.24 15.55 5.66
CA SER A 133 -18.36 16.28 5.04
C SER A 133 -19.72 15.63 5.36
N ARG A 134 -19.77 14.32 5.59
CA ARG A 134 -20.98 13.60 6.04
C ARG A 134 -21.27 13.86 7.52
N GLU A 135 -20.24 13.80 8.36
CA GLU A 135 -20.35 14.11 9.80
C GLU A 135 -20.81 15.55 10.04
N GLY A 136 -20.28 16.51 9.26
CA GLY A 136 -20.71 17.91 9.33
C GLY A 136 -22.15 18.15 8.89
N ARG A 137 -22.67 17.37 7.93
CA ARG A 137 -24.08 17.45 7.51
C ARG A 137 -25.04 16.87 8.54
N SER A 138 -24.66 15.76 9.19
CA SER A 138 -25.49 15.13 10.22
C SER A 138 -25.65 15.96 11.50
N LYS A 139 -24.76 16.93 11.77
CA LYS A 139 -24.86 17.83 12.93
C LYS A 139 -25.70 19.08 12.66
N LYS A 140 -26.06 19.33 11.40
CA LYS A 140 -26.88 20.49 10.99
C LYS A 140 -28.37 20.15 10.83
N MET A 141 -28.74 18.87 10.85
CA MET A 141 -30.12 18.39 11.04
C MET A 141 -30.35 18.10 12.51
#